data_AF-F8JRJ5-F1
#
_entry.id   AF-F8JRJ5-F1
#
_cell.length_a   1.000
_cell.length_b   1.000
_cell.length_c   1.000
_cell.angle_alpha   90.00
_cell.angle_beta   90.00
_cell.angle_gamma   90.00
#
_symmetry.space_group_name_H-M   'P 1'
#
loop_
_entity.id
_entity.type
_entity.pdbx_description
1 polymer ?
#
loop_
_entity_poly.entity_id
_entity_poly.type
_entity_poly.pdbx_seq_one_letter_code
_entity_poly.pdbx_strand_id
1 'polypeptide(L)'
;MGQRFTVEPLGQQEYLVRAESSTQIVESRLQLTKSDLDMLDVPAADERRVAEAAMEFLAERQPTLNLPDFIDLRDIAANYDDFADELRRRLTAA
;
A
#
# COMPACT_ATOMS: atom_id res chain seq x y z
N MET A 1 14.69 13.20 3.74
CA MET A 1 14.46 12.39 4.96
C MET A 1 13.38 11.41 4.60
N GLY A 2 13.75 10.18 4.21
CA GLY A 2 12.80 9.18 3.75
C GLY A 2 11.96 8.70 4.91
N GLN A 3 10.63 8.77 4.76
CA GLN A 3 9.70 8.12 5.68
C GLN A 3 10.03 6.62 5.65
N ARG A 4 10.30 6.02 6.81
CA ARG A 4 10.56 4.58 6.89
C ARG A 4 9.24 3.88 7.15
N PHE A 5 8.89 2.96 6.27
CA PHE A 5 7.76 2.07 6.49
C PHE A 5 8.24 0.63 6.36
N THR A 6 7.64 -0.25 7.16
CA THR A 6 7.86 -1.69 7.11
C THR A 6 6.55 -2.35 6.78
N VAL A 7 6.56 -3.27 5.82
CA VAL A 7 5.40 -4.09 5.46
C VAL A 7 5.67 -5.51 5.91
N GLU A 8 4.84 -6.02 6.81
CA GLU A 8 4.94 -7.36 7.39
C GLU A 8 3.68 -8.17 7.02
N PRO A 9 3.79 -9.41 6.53
CA PRO A 9 2.63 -10.25 6.30
C PRO A 9 1.98 -10.62 7.64
N LEU A 10 0.68 -10.33 7.79
CA LEU A 10 -0.09 -10.65 9.00
C LEU A 10 -0.88 -11.96 8.83
N GLY A 11 -1.29 -12.26 7.59
CA GLY A 11 -2.11 -13.44 7.28
C GLY A 11 -2.14 -13.75 5.78
N GLN A 12 -3.13 -14.55 5.36
CA GLN A 12 -3.43 -14.67 3.94
C GLN A 12 -4.06 -13.35 3.50
N GLN A 13 -3.46 -12.66 2.53
CA GLN A 13 -4.04 -11.45 1.92
C GLN A 13 -4.14 -10.24 2.87
N GLU A 14 -3.42 -10.28 3.98
CA GLU A 14 -3.39 -9.22 4.99
C GLU A 14 -1.95 -8.88 5.37
N TYR A 15 -1.66 -7.59 5.36
CA TYR A 15 -0.34 -7.03 5.64
C TYR A 15 -0.46 -5.96 6.73
N LEU A 16 0.45 -5.99 7.68
CA LEU A 16 0.64 -4.93 8.65
C LEU A 16 1.67 -3.95 8.09
N VAL A 17 1.26 -2.70 7.95
CA VAL A 17 2.12 -1.61 7.56
C VAL A 17 2.44 -0.79 8.79
N ARG A 18 3.72 -0.64 9.08
CA ARG A 18 4.22 0.22 10.15
C ARG A 18 4.91 1.40 9.54
N ALA A 19 4.32 2.58 9.66
CA ALA A 19 4.91 3.82 9.18
C ALA A 19 5.52 4.58 10.36
N GLU A 20 6.83 4.84 10.29
CA GLU A 20 7.55 5.63 11.27
C GLU A 20 7.55 7.10 10.84
N SER A 21 6.93 7.95 11.65
CA SER A 21 7.03 9.39 11.55
C SER A 21 7.92 9.94 12.66
N SER A 22 8.42 11.17 12.51
CA SER A 22 9.35 11.78 13.48
C SER A 22 8.78 11.92 14.90
N THR A 23 7.46 11.81 15.06
CA THR A 23 6.75 12.02 16.32
C THR A 23 6.09 10.76 16.87
N GLN A 24 5.75 9.78 16.03
CA GLN A 24 5.07 8.54 16.42
C GLN A 24 5.11 7.49 15.31
N ILE A 25 4.77 6.25 15.66
CA ILE A 25 4.61 5.12 14.75
C ILE A 25 3.11 4.90 14.54
N VAL A 26 2.69 4.77 13.29
CA VAL A 26 1.32 4.40 12.92
C VAL A 26 1.32 2.99 12.36
N GLU A 27 0.37 2.19 12.82
CA GLU A 27 0.16 0.82 12.35
C GLU A 27 -1.15 0.77 11.57
N SER A 28 -1.07 0.43 10.28
CA SER A 28 -2.20 0.28 9.38
C SER A 28 -2.28 -1.14 8.88
N ARG A 29 -3.47 -1.71 8.84
CA ARG A 29 -3.71 -3.03 8.22
C ARG A 29 -4.12 -2.83 6.78
N LEU A 30 -3.38 -3.45 5.88
CA LEU A 30 -3.65 -3.42 4.45
C LEU A 30 -4.18 -4.78 4.01
N GLN A 31 -5.36 -4.79 3.39
CA GLN A 31 -5.95 -5.98 2.81
C GLN A 31 -5.72 -5.99 1.29
N LEU A 32 -5.25 -7.12 0.79
CA LEU A 32 -4.95 -7.38 -0.62
C LEU A 32 -5.67 -8.64 -1.09
N THR A 33 -6.82 -8.49 -1.72
CA THR A 33 -7.55 -9.63 -2.27
C THR A 33 -7.06 -9.98 -3.67
N LYS A 34 -7.35 -11.19 -4.13
CA LYS A 34 -7.05 -11.61 -5.51
C LYS A 34 -7.71 -10.71 -6.55
N SER A 35 -8.90 -10.20 -6.23
CA SER A 35 -9.62 -9.27 -7.11
C SER A 35 -8.87 -7.95 -7.28
N ASP A 36 -8.15 -7.49 -6.25
CA ASP A 36 -7.35 -6.26 -6.32
C ASP A 36 -6.12 -6.46 -7.21
N LEU A 37 -5.50 -7.64 -7.13
CA LEU A 37 -4.36 -8.02 -7.97
C LEU A 37 -4.77 -8.19 -9.43
N ASP A 38 -5.93 -8.80 -9.67
CA ASP A 38 -6.52 -8.97 -11.00
C ASP A 38 -6.86 -7.60 -11.63
N MET A 39 -7.44 -6.68 -10.83
CA MET A 39 -7.68 -5.29 -11.24
C MET A 39 -6.39 -4.58 -11.66
N LEU A 40 -5.29 -4.82 -10.95
CA LEU A 40 -3.99 -4.22 -11.25
C LEU A 40 -3.23 -4.95 -12.37
N ASP A 41 -3.70 -6.11 -12.82
CA ASP A 41 -3.01 -7.01 -13.76
C ASP A 41 -1.63 -7.43 -13.23
N VAL A 42 -1.53 -7.68 -11.91
CA VAL A 42 -0.29 -8.03 -11.19
C VAL A 42 -0.36 -9.47 -10.68
N PRO A 43 0.69 -10.28 -10.83
CA PRO A 43 0.72 -11.63 -10.28
C PRO A 43 0.69 -11.62 -8.74
N ALA A 44 0.01 -12.61 -8.15
CA ALA A 44 -0.07 -12.72 -6.69
C ALA A 44 1.28 -12.94 -5.99
N ALA A 45 2.31 -13.41 -6.70
CA ALA A 45 3.66 -13.48 -6.16
C ALA A 45 4.23 -12.11 -5.76
N ASP A 46 3.67 -11.03 -6.31
CA ASP A 46 4.08 -9.64 -6.06
C ASP A 46 3.15 -8.92 -5.06
N GLU A 47 2.24 -9.61 -4.37
CA GLU A 47 1.33 -9.03 -3.37
C GLU A 47 2.05 -8.11 -2.36
N ARG A 48 3.21 -8.56 -1.85
CA ARG A 48 4.01 -7.74 -0.93
C ARG A 48 4.51 -6.45 -1.59
N ARG A 49 4.98 -6.53 -2.85
CA ARG A 49 5.44 -5.34 -3.59
C ARG A 49 4.29 -4.39 -3.88
N VAL A 50 3.10 -4.92 -4.14
CA VAL A 50 1.88 -4.11 -4.29
C VAL A 50 1.58 -3.36 -3.00
N ALA A 51 1.65 -4.02 -1.85
CA ALA A 51 1.48 -3.37 -0.55
C ALA A 51 2.53 -2.26 -0.33
N GLU A 52 3.81 -2.54 -0.57
CA GLU A 52 4.90 -1.57 -0.44
C GLU A 52 4.67 -0.36 -1.37
N ALA A 53 4.36 -0.59 -2.64
CA ALA A 53 4.09 0.47 -3.62
C ALA A 53 2.84 1.31 -3.28
N ALA A 54 1.78 0.69 -2.76
CA ALA A 54 0.58 1.39 -2.30
C ALA A 54 0.89 2.32 -1.12
N MET A 55 1.75 1.88 -0.21
CA MET A 55 2.16 2.69 0.93
C MET A 55 3.05 3.85 0.52
N GLU A 56 3.97 3.65 -0.43
CA GLU A 56 4.73 4.75 -1.03
C GLU A 56 3.81 5.78 -1.68
N PHE A 57 2.84 5.31 -2.47
CA PHE A 57 1.88 6.18 -3.15
C PHE A 57 1.08 7.06 -2.17
N LEU A 58 0.61 6.46 -1.07
CA LEU A 58 -0.10 7.19 -0.02
C LEU A 58 0.83 8.14 0.74
N ALA A 59 2.03 7.70 1.10
CA ALA A 59 2.99 8.51 1.86
C ALA A 59 3.49 9.74 1.09
N GLU A 60 3.43 9.73 -0.24
CA GLU A 60 3.72 10.89 -1.09
C GLU A 60 2.56 11.89 -1.16
N ARG A 61 1.31 11.43 -0.99
CA ARG A 61 0.11 12.26 -1.11
C ARG A 61 -0.40 12.80 0.22
N GLN A 62 -0.23 12.03 1.29
CA GLN A 62 -0.66 12.39 2.62
C GLN A 62 0.36 11.99 3.68
N PRO A 63 0.35 12.66 4.85
CA PRO A 63 1.20 12.27 5.95
C PRO A 63 0.89 10.83 6.37
N THR A 64 1.92 10.03 6.62
CA THR A 64 1.80 8.68 7.18
C THR A 64 1.03 8.65 8.50
N LEU A 65 1.02 9.77 9.23
CA LEU A 65 0.23 9.97 10.46
C LEU A 65 -1.29 9.99 10.23
N ASN A 66 -1.74 10.28 9.01
CA ASN A 66 -3.14 10.30 8.62
C ASN A 66 -3.55 9.03 7.86
N LEU A 67 -2.73 7.97 7.91
CA LEU A 67 -3.13 6.69 7.37
C LEU A 67 -4.28 6.11 8.20
N PRO A 68 -5.30 5.54 7.55
CA PRO A 68 -6.37 4.87 8.27
C PRO A 68 -5.85 3.57 8.91
N ASP A 69 -6.52 3.11 9.97
CA ASP A 69 -6.22 1.82 10.61
C ASP A 69 -6.40 0.63 9.66
N PHE A 70 -7.29 0.77 8.67
CA PHE A 70 -7.57 -0.24 7.66
C PHE A 70 -7.52 0.37 6.26
N ILE A 71 -6.74 -0.24 5.38
CA ILE A 71 -6.48 0.19 4.01
C ILE A 71 -6.93 -0.93 3.06
N ASP A 72 -7.83 -0.59 2.14
CA ASP A 72 -8.26 -1.46 1.03
C ASP A 72 -7.90 -0.77 -0.28
N LEU A 73 -7.33 -1.52 -1.22
CA LEU A 73 -6.87 -0.96 -2.49
C LEU A 73 -8.00 -0.36 -3.34
N ARG A 74 -9.23 -0.87 -3.23
CA ARG A 74 -10.39 -0.34 -3.96
C ARG A 74 -10.82 0.99 -3.36
N ASP A 75 -10.69 1.15 -2.05
CA ASP A 75 -10.97 2.44 -1.41
C ASP A 75 -9.95 3.49 -1.88
N ILE A 76 -8.66 3.12 -1.95
CA ILE A 76 -7.63 4.00 -2.50
C ILE A 76 -7.95 4.31 -3.97
N ALA A 77 -8.24 3.31 -4.80
CA ALA A 77 -8.57 3.49 -6.21
C ALA A 77 -9.85 4.33 -6.42
N ALA A 78 -10.81 4.26 -5.51
CA ALA A 78 -12.02 5.08 -5.53
C ALA A 78 -11.74 6.54 -5.14
N ASN A 79 -10.73 6.80 -4.31
CA ASN A 79 -10.31 8.15 -3.93
C ASN A 79 -9.25 8.75 -4.88
N TYR A 80 -8.52 7.90 -5.61
CA TYR A 80 -7.42 8.29 -6.48
C TYR A 80 -7.48 7.52 -7.80
N ASP A 81 -8.02 8.15 -8.85
CA ASP A 81 -8.16 7.53 -10.18
C ASP A 81 -6.83 7.05 -10.79
N ASP A 82 -5.73 7.78 -10.54
CA ASP A 82 -4.38 7.43 -11.04
C ASP A 82 -3.69 6.30 -10.26
N PHE A 83 -4.29 5.80 -9.17
CA PHE A 83 -3.66 4.82 -8.28
C PHE A 83 -3.22 3.56 -9.02
N ALA A 84 -4.12 2.96 -9.81
CA ALA A 84 -3.86 1.71 -10.50
C ALA A 84 -2.75 1.84 -11.56
N ASP A 85 -2.77 2.92 -12.33
CA ASP A 85 -1.76 3.18 -13.37
C ASP A 85 -0.39 3.44 -12.73
N GLU A 86 -0.34 4.21 -11.65
CA GLU A 86 0.90 4.52 -10.94
C GLU A 86 1.49 3.29 -10.24
N LEU A 87 0.67 2.45 -9.61
CA LEU A 87 1.12 1.17 -9.06
C LEU A 87 1.71 0.28 -10.16
N ARG A 88 1.00 0.15 -11.28
CA ARG A 88 1.48 -0.65 -12.41
C ARG A 88 2.84 -0.15 -12.90
N ARG A 89 3.00 1.18 -13.06
CA ARG A 89 4.29 1.78 -13.43
C ARG A 89 5.39 1.44 -12.42
N ARG A 90 5.14 1.61 -11.12
CA ARG A 90 6.13 1.31 -10.06
C ARG A 90 6.54 -0.16 -10.06
N LEU A 91 5.57 -1.07 -10.25
CA LEU A 91 5.81 -2.51 -10.25
C LEU A 91 6.55 -2.99 -11.51
N THR A 92 6.34 -2.34 -12.66
CA THR A 92 7.06 -2.65 -13.91
C THR A 92 8.44 -1.99 -14.01
N ALA A 93 8.70 -0.95 -13.22
CA ALA A 93 9.96 -0.21 -13.25
C ALA A 93 11.08 -0.81 -12.36
N ALA A 94 10.82 -1.96 -11.72
CA ALA A 94 11.70 -2.61 -10.73
C ALA A 94 12.50 -3.79 -11.30
#